data_AF-A0A0Q3QVM9-F1
#
_entry.id   AF-A0A0Q3QVM9-F1
#
_cell.length_a   1.000
_cell.length_b   1.000
_cell.length_c   1.000
_cell.angle_alpha   90.00
_cell.angle_beta   90.00
_cell.angle_gamma   90.00
#
_symmetry.space_group_name_H-M   'P 1'
#
loop_
_entity.id
_entity.type
_entity.pdbx_description
1 polymer ?
#
loop_
_entity_poly.entity_id
_entity_poly.type
_entity_poly.pdbx_seq_one_letter_code
_entity_poly.pdbx_strand_id
1 'polypeptide(L)'
;MMKKHGHNTDVDVELATVVAPPPSLQIRLNSDNLTLDKSDLIIAEHLTEHTRKVSITGGSVSVSDAAMTVKSPLSPGDQVIVVSANEGQLYYVLDKAVV
;
A
#
# COMPACT_ATOMS: atom_id res chain seq x y z
N MET A 1 4.63 -34.65 -4.09
CA MET A 1 3.66 -34.05 -5.02
C MET A 1 3.11 -32.78 -4.39
N MET A 2 3.04 -31.70 -5.16
CA MET A 2 2.85 -30.32 -4.71
C MET A 2 1.49 -30.07 -4.02
N LYS A 3 1.48 -29.20 -3.00
CA LYS A 3 0.36 -28.96 -2.07
C LYS A 3 -0.87 -28.36 -2.78
N LYS A 4 -1.89 -29.19 -3.01
CA LYS A 4 -3.17 -28.84 -3.64
C LYS A 4 -4.24 -28.39 -2.62
N HIS A 5 -3.86 -27.58 -1.63
CA HIS A 5 -4.75 -27.14 -0.51
C HIS A 5 -4.70 -25.64 -0.21
N GLY A 6 -4.20 -24.84 -1.16
CA GLY A 6 -4.17 -23.38 -1.01
C GLY A 6 -4.48 -22.71 -2.33
N HIS A 7 -5.69 -22.93 -2.85
CA HIS A 7 -6.24 -22.03 -3.86
C HIS A 7 -7.19 -21.12 -3.10
N ASN A 8 -6.79 -19.86 -2.91
CA ASN A 8 -7.72 -18.83 -2.47
C ASN A 8 -8.43 -18.38 -3.75
N THR A 9 -9.67 -18.79 -3.96
CA THR A 9 -10.44 -18.44 -5.17
C THR A 9 -11.01 -17.01 -5.07
N ASP A 10 -10.96 -16.42 -3.88
CA ASP A 10 -11.67 -15.17 -3.55
C ASP A 10 -10.73 -13.96 -3.45
N VAL A 11 -9.45 -14.15 -3.76
CA VAL A 11 -8.40 -13.14 -3.58
C VAL A 11 -7.44 -13.15 -4.77
N ASP A 12 -7.46 -12.07 -5.54
CA ASP A 12 -6.55 -11.87 -6.67
C ASP A 12 -5.53 -10.77 -6.36
N VAL A 13 -4.31 -10.94 -6.86
CA VAL A 13 -3.24 -9.94 -6.78
C VAL A 13 -3.08 -9.32 -8.17
N GLU A 14 -3.15 -8.01 -8.24
CA GLU A 14 -2.93 -7.28 -9.49
C GLU A 14 -2.16 -5.98 -9.28
N LEU A 15 -1.83 -5.33 -10.40
CA LEU A 15 -1.19 -4.02 -10.40
C LEU A 15 -2.22 -2.93 -10.67
N ALA A 16 -2.07 -1.81 -9.99
CA ALA A 16 -2.84 -0.60 -10.24
C ALA A 16 -1.92 0.61 -10.36
N THR A 17 -2.40 1.60 -11.08
CA THR A 17 -1.73 2.89 -11.25
C THR A 17 -2.36 3.93 -10.34
N VAL A 18 -1.57 4.66 -9.57
CA VAL A 18 -2.05 5.78 -8.75
C VAL A 18 -2.51 6.92 -9.67
N VAL A 19 -3.75 7.37 -9.49
CA VAL A 19 -4.36 8.47 -10.25
C VAL A 19 -4.30 9.77 -9.44
N ALA A 20 -4.58 9.69 -8.14
CA ALA A 20 -4.54 10.82 -7.21
C ALA A 20 -3.85 10.40 -5.90
N PRO A 21 -3.02 11.24 -5.28
CA PRO A 21 -2.31 10.90 -4.05
C PRO A 21 -3.22 10.96 -2.81
N PRO A 22 -2.79 10.40 -1.65
CA PRO A 22 -3.44 10.66 -0.37
C PRO A 22 -3.50 12.18 -0.05
N PRO A 23 -4.54 12.69 0.65
CA PRO A 23 -5.56 11.94 1.40
C PRO A 23 -6.76 11.47 0.56
N SER A 24 -6.85 11.87 -0.70
CA SER A 24 -7.91 11.51 -1.66
C SER A 24 -7.43 10.44 -2.63
N LEU A 25 -6.80 9.37 -2.11
CA LEU A 25 -6.18 8.35 -2.95
C LEU A 25 -7.19 7.79 -3.96
N GLN A 26 -6.76 7.75 -5.23
CA GLN A 26 -7.44 7.03 -6.29
C GLN A 26 -6.43 6.15 -7.01
N ILE A 27 -6.83 4.94 -7.33
CA ILE A 27 -6.03 4.00 -8.12
C ILE A 27 -6.86 3.49 -9.29
N ARG A 28 -6.20 3.17 -10.39
CA ARG A 28 -6.82 2.53 -11.55
C ARG A 28 -6.24 1.14 -11.70
N LEU A 29 -7.08 0.11 -11.62
CA LEU A 29 -6.68 -1.27 -11.87
C LEU A 29 -6.19 -1.40 -13.31
N ASN A 30 -5.07 -2.09 -13.52
CA ASN A 30 -4.50 -2.25 -14.85
C ASN A 30 -5.23 -3.31 -15.68
N SER A 31 -6.01 -4.19 -15.05
CA SER A 31 -6.74 -5.28 -15.69
C SER A 31 -7.93 -4.79 -16.53
N ASP A 32 -8.80 -3.97 -15.95
CA ASP A 32 -10.06 -3.52 -16.55
C ASP A 32 -10.22 -1.99 -16.61
N ASN A 33 -9.21 -1.23 -16.16
CA ASN A 33 -9.24 0.23 -16.04
C ASN A 33 -10.29 0.77 -15.06
N LEU A 34 -10.82 -0.07 -14.16
CA LEU A 34 -11.68 0.38 -13.08
C LEU A 34 -10.91 1.33 -12.16
N THR A 35 -11.49 2.48 -11.88
CA THR A 35 -10.92 3.46 -10.94
C THR A 35 -11.61 3.32 -9.61
N LEU A 36 -10.83 3.04 -8.57
CA LEU A 36 -11.27 2.91 -7.19
C LEU A 36 -10.88 4.17 -6.42
N ASP A 37 -11.77 4.62 -5.56
CA ASP A 37 -11.50 5.72 -4.65
C ASP A 37 -11.27 5.21 -3.22
N LYS A 38 -10.87 6.12 -2.33
CA LYS A 38 -10.54 5.80 -0.93
C LYS A 38 -11.63 5.00 -0.19
N SER A 39 -12.91 5.08 -0.57
CA SER A 39 -13.98 4.34 0.11
C SER A 39 -13.90 2.83 -0.12
N ASP A 40 -13.29 2.40 -1.23
CA ASP A 40 -13.11 1.00 -1.61
C ASP A 40 -11.74 0.44 -1.20
N LEU A 41 -10.86 1.29 -0.65
CA LEU A 41 -9.45 0.99 -0.43
C LEU A 41 -9.10 0.90 1.06
N ILE A 42 -8.39 -0.17 1.41
CA ILE A 42 -7.59 -0.27 2.63
C ILE A 42 -6.13 -0.13 2.24
N ILE A 43 -5.46 0.88 2.79
CA ILE A 43 -4.09 1.25 2.38
C ILE A 43 -3.13 0.94 3.51
N ALA A 44 -2.00 0.31 3.20
CA ALA A 44 -0.93 0.13 4.18
C ALA A 44 -0.43 1.49 4.71
N GLU A 45 -0.32 1.61 6.04
CA GLU A 45 0.05 2.88 6.70
C GLU A 45 1.35 3.46 6.14
N HIS A 46 2.33 2.62 5.78
CA HIS A 46 3.62 3.07 5.28
C HIS A 46 3.56 3.75 3.91
N LEU A 47 2.45 3.60 3.17
CA LEU A 47 2.17 4.31 1.91
C LEU A 47 1.49 5.67 2.15
N THR A 48 1.28 6.03 3.40
CA THR A 48 0.72 7.32 3.83
C THR A 48 1.73 8.08 4.68
N GLU A 49 1.50 9.37 4.88
CA GLU A 49 2.27 10.13 5.86
C GLU A 49 1.94 9.61 7.26
N HIS A 50 2.96 9.12 7.97
CA HIS A 50 2.80 8.52 9.29
C HIS A 50 3.99 8.89 10.19
N THR A 51 3.77 8.84 11.51
CA THR A 51 4.79 9.17 12.51
C THR A 51 5.25 7.91 13.21
N ARG A 52 6.58 7.72 13.31
CA ARG A 52 7.19 6.61 14.06
C ARG A 52 8.06 7.14 15.19
N LYS A 53 8.10 6.40 16.30
CA LYS A 53 9.11 6.62 17.33
C LYS A 53 10.40 5.92 16.91
N VAL A 54 11.50 6.65 16.95
CA VAL A 54 12.83 6.17 16.59
C VAL A 54 13.82 6.45 17.72
N SER A 55 14.67 5.46 17.96
CA SER A 55 15.82 5.57 18.85
C SER A 55 17.08 5.35 18.04
N ILE A 56 17.98 6.34 18.06
CA ILE A 56 19.26 6.29 17.36
C ILE A 56 20.33 6.06 18.42
N THR A 57 21.00 4.91 18.33
CA THR A 57 22.07 4.53 19.22
C THR A 57 23.33 4.30 18.40
N GLY A 58 24.33 5.15 18.59
CA GLY A 58 25.60 5.10 17.86
C GLY A 58 26.14 6.50 17.53
N GLY A 59 27.46 6.68 17.62
CA GLY A 59 28.11 8.00 17.49
C GLY A 59 28.12 8.82 18.79
N SER A 60 28.42 10.12 18.68
CA SER A 60 28.59 11.02 19.84
C SER A 60 27.28 11.45 20.51
N VAL A 61 26.13 11.17 19.88
CA VAL A 61 24.80 11.61 20.34
C VAL A 61 23.88 10.41 20.34
N SER A 62 23.19 10.20 21.47
CA SER A 62 22.13 9.20 21.62
C SER A 62 20.79 9.92 21.67
N VAL A 63 19.84 9.52 20.85
CA VAL A 63 18.48 10.09 20.85
C VAL A 63 17.51 8.93 21.09
N SER A 64 16.67 9.05 22.11
CA SER A 64 15.66 8.06 22.46
C SER A 64 14.26 8.62 22.26
N ASP A 65 13.34 7.80 21.74
CA ASP A 65 11.91 8.10 21.59
C ASP A 65 11.56 9.37 20.80
N ALA A 66 12.41 9.76 19.84
CA ALA A 66 12.09 10.89 18.97
C ALA A 66 10.94 10.52 18.01
N ALA A 67 9.97 11.42 17.84
CA ALA A 67 8.95 11.30 16.83
C ALA A 67 9.49 11.76 15.47
N MET A 68 9.48 10.88 14.47
CA MET A 68 9.89 11.17 13.12
C MET A 68 8.71 11.00 12.17
N THR A 69 8.39 12.04 11.41
CA THR A 69 7.39 11.99 10.34
C THR A 69 8.03 11.42 9.08
N VAL A 70 7.52 10.28 8.64
CA VAL A 70 7.94 9.65 7.38
C VAL A 70 6.98 10.10 6.30
N LYS A 71 7.49 10.89 5.35
CA LYS A 71 6.75 11.30 4.16
C LYS A 71 6.95 10.26 3.07
N SER A 72 5.97 9.36 2.93
CA SER A 72 5.95 8.35 1.87
C SER A 72 4.67 8.45 1.01
N PRO A 73 4.34 9.62 0.45
CA PRO A 73 3.12 9.75 -0.35
C PRO A 73 3.29 9.01 -1.69
N LEU A 74 2.32 8.16 -2.00
CA LEU A 74 2.09 7.67 -3.37
C LEU A 74 1.87 8.87 -4.30
N SER A 75 2.55 8.90 -5.44
CA SER A 75 2.43 9.96 -6.45
C SER A 75 1.66 9.49 -7.68
N PRO A 76 0.94 10.38 -8.40
CA PRO A 76 0.30 10.01 -9.66
C PRO A 76 1.28 9.34 -10.63
N GLY A 77 0.87 8.21 -11.20
CA GLY A 77 1.68 7.38 -12.09
C GLY A 77 2.45 6.25 -11.39
N ASP A 78 2.55 6.25 -10.06
CA ASP A 78 3.17 5.14 -9.31
C ASP A 78 2.40 3.84 -9.53
N GLN A 79 3.12 2.72 -9.67
CA GLN A 79 2.54 1.39 -9.67
C GLN A 79 2.43 0.87 -8.25
N VAL A 80 1.29 0.27 -7.91
CA VAL A 80 1.03 -0.35 -6.60
C VAL A 80 0.53 -1.78 -6.76
N ILE A 81 0.85 -2.60 -5.77
CA ILE A 81 0.36 -3.97 -5.64
C ILE A 81 -0.98 -3.91 -4.90
N VAL A 82 -2.02 -4.41 -5.55
CA VAL A 82 -3.38 -4.42 -5.02
C VAL A 82 -3.85 -5.86 -4.87
N VAL A 83 -4.55 -6.10 -3.77
CA VAL A 83 -5.25 -7.36 -3.54
C VAL A 83 -6.75 -7.11 -3.47
N SER A 84 -7.50 -7.75 -4.35
CA SER A 84 -8.96 -7.79 -4.25
C SER A 84 -9.37 -8.85 -3.22
N ALA A 85 -10.41 -8.58 -2.45
CA ALA A 85 -10.99 -9.51 -1.49
C ALA A 85 -12.51 -9.38 -1.50
N ASN A 86 -13.21 -10.36 -0.92
CA ASN A 86 -14.68 -10.42 -0.88
C ASN A 86 -15.28 -10.28 -2.29
N GLU A 87 -14.81 -11.09 -3.24
CA GLU A 87 -15.29 -11.08 -4.63
C GLU A 87 -15.17 -9.71 -5.33
N GLY A 88 -14.12 -8.93 -4.99
CA GLY A 88 -13.87 -7.62 -5.60
C GLY A 88 -14.63 -6.47 -4.98
N GLN A 89 -15.22 -6.66 -3.79
CA GLN A 89 -15.87 -5.59 -3.03
C GLN A 89 -14.88 -4.72 -2.23
N LEU A 90 -13.71 -5.26 -1.89
CA LEU A 90 -12.73 -4.56 -1.06
C LEU A 90 -11.32 -4.75 -1.61
N TYR A 91 -10.55 -3.67 -1.68
CA TYR A 91 -9.21 -3.69 -2.24
C TYR A 91 -8.16 -3.23 -1.22
N TYR A 92 -7.09 -4.01 -1.09
CA TYR A 92 -5.97 -3.72 -0.21
C TYR A 92 -4.78 -3.24 -1.03
N VAL A 93 -4.30 -2.02 -0.78
CA VAL A 93 -3.06 -1.50 -1.37
C VAL A 93 -1.91 -1.88 -0.44
N LEU A 94 -1.12 -2.88 -0.86
CA LEU A 94 -0.11 -3.51 -0.01
C LEU A 94 1.21 -2.75 -0.03
N ASP A 95 1.72 -2.44 -1.22
CA ASP A 95 2.99 -1.74 -1.37
C ASP A 95 3.12 -1.07 -2.75
N LYS A 96 4.14 -0.22 -2.90
CA LYS A 96 4.57 0.29 -4.21
C LYS A 96 5.30 -0.81 -4.98
N ALA A 97 4.92 -1.05 -6.22
CA ALA A 97 5.64 -1.96 -7.11
C ALA A 97 6.88 -1.23 -7.67
N VAL A 98 8.05 -1.87 -7.52
CA VAL A 98 9.32 -1.41 -8.10
C VAL A 98 9.76 -2.45 -9.13
N VAL A 99 9.85 -2.06 -10.40
CA VAL A 99 10.29 -2.89 -11.53
C VAL A 99 11.53 -2.32 -12.18
#